data_AF-A0A2M6YKR7-F1
#
_entry.id   AF-A0A2M6YKR7-F1
#
_cell.length_a   1.000
_cell.length_b   1.000
_cell.length_c   1.000
_cell.angle_alpha   90.00
_cell.angle_beta   90.00
_cell.angle_gamma   90.00
#
_symmetry.space_group_name_H-M   'P 1'
#
loop_
_entity.id
_entity.type
_entity.pdbx_description
1 polymer ?
#
loop_
_entity_poly.entity_id
_entity_poly.type
_entity_poly.pdbx_seq_one_letter_code
_entity_poly.pdbx_strand_id
1 'polypeptide(L)'
;MSQFEPQIVAFCCSNCASAAAEVAEKMQLTLPENVRLIQLPCTGRLDSLHLLQVLEAGADGVFVAGCQSDSCQYKSGIQKAEKKVKQVQGILADIGLEKERVALFQVGAGKAPDFIAAARDMVAKIRELGPNPAKD
;
A
#
# COMPACT_ATOMS: atom_id res chain seq x y z
N MET A 1 28.60 0.97 3.60
CA MET A 1 27.38 1.48 4.26
C MET A 1 26.23 0.72 3.63
N SER A 2 25.63 -0.23 4.34
CA SER A 2 24.48 -1.00 3.84
C SER A 2 23.38 -0.02 3.45
N GLN A 3 23.03 0.02 2.17
CA GLN A 3 21.97 0.87 1.66
C GLN A 3 20.66 0.44 2.32
N PHE A 4 19.96 1.37 2.98
CA PHE A 4 18.71 1.08 3.68
C PHE A 4 17.67 0.51 2.69
N GLU A 5 17.19 -0.70 2.97
CA GLU A 5 16.17 -1.40 2.18
C GLU A 5 14.84 -1.38 2.95
N PRO A 6 13.89 -0.50 2.61
CA PRO A 6 12.67 -0.31 3.39
C PRO A 6 11.77 -1.54 3.31
N GLN A 7 11.23 -2.01 4.42
CA GLN A 7 10.23 -3.08 4.44
C GLN A 7 8.84 -2.51 4.23
N ILE A 8 8.16 -2.91 3.16
CA ILE A 8 6.85 -2.34 2.80
C ILE A 8 5.79 -3.42 2.78
N VAL A 9 4.63 -3.11 3.35
CA VAL A 9 3.45 -3.97 3.29
C VAL A 9 2.41 -3.36 2.37
N ALA A 10 1.88 -4.15 1.44
CA ALA A 10 0.88 -3.73 0.49
C ALA A 10 -0.43 -4.50 0.70
N PHE A 11 -1.52 -3.81 1.01
CA PHE A 11 -2.85 -4.42 1.05
C PHE A 11 -3.53 -4.29 -0.30
N CYS A 12 -3.91 -5.41 -0.90
CA CYS A 12 -4.35 -5.44 -2.29
C CYS A 12 -5.71 -6.11 -2.44
N CYS A 13 -6.65 -5.47 -3.16
CA CYS A 13 -7.95 -6.07 -3.49
C CYS A 13 -7.79 -7.25 -4.46
N SER A 14 -8.29 -8.44 -4.14
CA SER A 14 -8.22 -9.63 -5.00
C SER A 14 -8.80 -9.39 -6.39
N ASN A 15 -9.87 -8.59 -6.49
CA ASN A 15 -10.57 -8.44 -7.77
C ASN A 15 -9.80 -7.56 -8.77
N CYS A 16 -8.98 -6.63 -8.29
CA CYS A 16 -8.20 -5.73 -9.15
C CYS A 16 -6.71 -6.09 -9.12
N ALA A 17 -6.19 -6.52 -7.98
CA ALA A 17 -4.78 -6.82 -7.78
C ALA A 17 -4.38 -8.27 -8.08
N SER A 18 -5.26 -9.27 -7.93
CA SER A 18 -4.91 -10.63 -8.41
C SER A 18 -4.83 -10.64 -9.94
N ALA A 19 -5.75 -9.95 -10.61
CA ALA A 19 -5.66 -9.71 -12.06
C ALA A 19 -4.40 -8.89 -12.43
N ALA A 20 -4.05 -7.86 -11.65
CA ALA A 20 -2.84 -7.08 -11.91
C ALA A 20 -1.55 -7.88 -11.65
N ALA A 21 -1.51 -8.76 -10.65
CA ALA A 21 -0.37 -9.61 -10.34
C ALA A 21 -0.16 -10.70 -11.41
N GLU A 22 -1.24 -11.36 -11.85
CA GLU A 22 -1.19 -12.32 -12.96
C GLU A 22 -0.75 -11.66 -14.26
N VAL A 23 -1.20 -10.43 -14.52
CA VAL A 23 -0.77 -9.65 -15.69
C VAL A 23 0.68 -9.17 -15.54
N ALA A 24 1.12 -8.78 -14.34
CA ALA A 24 2.52 -8.41 -14.09
C ALA A 24 3.46 -9.57 -14.37
N GLU A 25 3.10 -10.79 -13.94
CA GLU A 25 3.87 -12.00 -14.22
C GLU A 25 3.94 -12.29 -15.72
N LYS A 26 2.82 -12.22 -16.44
CA LYS A 26 2.77 -12.38 -17.91
C LYS A 26 3.59 -11.31 -18.66
N MET A 27 3.66 -10.10 -18.11
CA MET A 27 4.43 -8.98 -18.66
C MET A 27 5.88 -8.93 -18.18
N GLN A 28 6.33 -9.91 -17.37
CA GLN A 28 7.66 -9.94 -16.74
C GLN A 28 7.97 -8.65 -15.95
N LEU A 29 6.94 -8.04 -15.36
CA LEU A 29 7.10 -6.87 -14.51
C LEU A 29 7.34 -7.32 -13.07
N THR A 30 8.54 -7.03 -12.57
CA THR A 30 8.95 -7.41 -11.22
C THR A 30 8.54 -6.35 -10.20
N LEU A 31 7.87 -6.80 -9.13
CA LEU A 31 7.71 -6.03 -7.90
C LEU A 31 9.08 -5.87 -7.21
N PRO A 32 9.33 -4.77 -6.51
CA PRO A 32 10.47 -4.67 -5.62
C PRO A 32 10.42 -5.80 -4.55
N GLU A 33 11.54 -6.49 -4.33
CA GLU A 33 11.60 -7.66 -3.42
C GLU A 33 11.29 -7.33 -1.96
N ASN A 34 11.42 -6.05 -1.60
CA ASN A 34 11.15 -5.50 -0.28
C ASN A 34 9.67 -5.13 -0.05
N VAL A 35 8.78 -5.41 -1.01
CA VAL A 35 7.33 -5.21 -0.91
C VAL A 35 6.64 -6.55 -0.68
N ARG A 36 5.96 -6.69 0.47
CA ARG A 36 5.16 -7.87 0.81
C ARG A 36 3.69 -7.61 0.55
N LEU A 37 3.06 -8.45 -0.27
CA LEU A 37 1.64 -8.33 -0.60
C LEU A 37 0.76 -9.09 0.39
N ILE A 38 -0.32 -8.46 0.83
CA ILE A 38 -1.42 -9.07 1.58
C ILE A 38 -2.69 -8.92 0.74
N GLN A 39 -3.24 -10.04 0.29
CA GLN A 39 -4.46 -10.05 -0.49
C GLN A 39 -5.70 -9.97 0.41
N LEU A 40 -6.65 -9.11 0.03
CA LEU A 40 -7.94 -8.93 0.66
C LEU A 40 -9.04 -9.09 -0.38
N PRO A 41 -10.22 -9.65 -0.07
CA PRO A 41 -11.33 -9.72 -1.03
C PRO A 41 -11.77 -8.33 -1.52
N CYS A 42 -11.60 -7.31 -0.69
CA CYS A 42 -11.84 -5.92 -1.03
C CYS A 42 -11.07 -5.00 -0.08
N THR A 43 -10.59 -3.84 -0.57
CA THR A 43 -10.01 -2.79 0.29
C THR A 43 -10.99 -2.25 1.33
N GLY A 44 -12.30 -2.39 1.13
CA GLY A 44 -13.32 -2.00 2.11
C GLY A 44 -13.25 -2.77 3.43
N ARG A 45 -12.64 -3.96 3.44
CA ARG A 45 -12.40 -4.78 4.65
C ARG A 45 -11.27 -4.25 5.52
N LEU A 46 -10.37 -3.47 4.93
CA LEU A 46 -9.24 -2.91 5.63
C LEU A 46 -9.73 -1.97 6.72
N ASP A 47 -9.15 -2.06 7.91
CA ASP A 47 -9.42 -1.15 9.04
C ASP A 47 -8.19 -0.29 9.30
N SER A 48 -8.37 0.89 9.90
CA SER A 48 -7.28 1.77 10.32
C SER A 48 -6.30 1.04 11.24
N LEU A 49 -6.80 0.14 12.12
CA LEU A 49 -5.96 -0.70 12.97
C LEU A 49 -4.99 -1.58 12.17
N HIS A 50 -5.41 -2.16 11.04
CA HIS A 50 -4.52 -3.00 10.23
C HIS A 50 -3.32 -2.21 9.68
N LEU A 51 -3.51 -0.93 9.34
CA LEU A 51 -2.44 -0.06 8.84
C LEU A 51 -1.48 0.33 9.97
N LEU A 52 -2.02 0.63 11.15
CA LEU A 52 -1.21 0.97 12.32
C LEU A 52 -0.40 -0.24 12.80
N GLN A 53 -1.03 -1.42 12.88
CA GLN A 53 -0.39 -2.65 13.34
C GLN A 53 0.81 -3.06 12.48
N VAL A 54 0.75 -2.87 11.16
CA VAL A 54 1.91 -3.21 10.31
C VAL A 54 3.05 -2.23 10.50
N LEU A 55 2.78 -0.95 10.73
CA LEU A 55 3.81 0.04 11.05
C LEU A 55 4.43 -0.25 12.43
N GLU A 56 3.61 -0.54 13.43
CA GLU A 56 4.04 -0.97 14.77
C GLU A 56 4.87 -2.26 14.72
N ALA A 57 4.49 -3.22 13.87
CA ALA A 57 5.25 -4.46 13.68
C ALA A 57 6.58 -4.28 12.92
N GLY A 58 6.96 -3.03 12.58
CA GLY A 58 8.23 -2.73 11.94
C GLY A 58 8.17 -2.66 10.41
N ALA A 59 7.01 -2.43 9.80
CA ALA A 59 7.00 -1.98 8.41
C ALA A 59 7.49 -0.52 8.34
N ASP A 60 8.34 -0.22 7.37
CA ASP A 60 8.84 1.14 7.14
C ASP A 60 7.80 2.01 6.41
N GLY A 61 6.90 1.35 5.66
CA GLY A 61 5.72 1.95 5.07
C GLY A 61 4.66 0.92 4.69
N VAL A 62 3.42 1.39 4.49
CA VAL A 62 2.29 0.58 4.08
C VAL A 62 1.50 1.28 2.98
N PHE A 63 1.06 0.54 1.97
CA PHE A 63 0.13 1.09 0.99
C PHE A 63 -1.07 0.20 0.72
N VAL A 64 -2.16 0.83 0.31
CA VAL A 64 -3.41 0.15 -0.06
C VAL A 64 -3.61 0.30 -1.56
N ALA A 65 -3.67 -0.81 -2.29
CA ALA A 65 -3.99 -0.84 -3.70
C ALA A 65 -5.40 -1.41 -3.92
N GLY A 66 -6.28 -0.62 -4.53
CA GLY A 66 -7.65 -1.04 -4.82
C GLY A 66 -8.15 -0.51 -6.14
N CYS A 67 -9.36 -0.93 -6.50
CA CYS A 67 -10.00 -0.52 -7.75
C CYS A 67 -10.21 0.99 -7.81
N GLN A 68 -10.36 1.53 -9.01
CA GLN A 68 -10.73 2.94 -9.19
C GLN A 68 -12.12 3.21 -8.61
N SER A 69 -12.36 4.47 -8.24
CA SER A 69 -13.57 4.90 -7.53
C SER A 69 -14.86 4.64 -8.32
N ASP A 70 -14.78 4.70 -9.64
CA ASP A 70 -15.85 4.45 -10.62
C ASP A 70 -16.08 2.96 -10.93
N SER A 71 -15.07 2.11 -10.73
CA SER A 71 -15.09 0.68 -11.07
C SER A 71 -15.12 -0.24 -9.84
N CYS A 72 -15.41 0.30 -8.65
CA CYS A 72 -15.44 -0.49 -7.43
C CYS A 72 -16.59 -1.52 -7.47
N GLN A 73 -16.24 -2.81 -7.51
CA GLN A 73 -17.22 -3.91 -7.51
C GLN A 73 -18.16 -3.90 -6.30
N TYR A 74 -17.65 -3.48 -5.14
CA TYR A 74 -18.43 -3.36 -3.90
C TYR A 74 -18.99 -1.95 -3.68
N LYS A 75 -19.05 -1.14 -4.74
CA LYS A 75 -19.57 0.24 -4.83
C LYS A 75 -18.79 1.29 -4.04
N SER A 76 -18.44 1.00 -2.79
CA SER A 76 -17.83 1.97 -1.85
C SER A 76 -16.58 1.49 -1.13
N GLY A 77 -16.06 0.31 -1.49
CA GLY A 77 -14.90 -0.29 -0.81
C GLY A 77 -13.67 0.62 -0.83
N ILE A 78 -13.33 1.17 -2.00
CA ILE A 78 -12.17 2.06 -2.14
C ILE A 78 -12.36 3.39 -1.41
N GLN A 79 -13.55 4.00 -1.49
CA GLN A 79 -13.82 5.26 -0.80
C GLN A 79 -13.75 5.11 0.73
N LYS A 80 -14.18 3.95 1.27
CA LYS A 80 -14.00 3.62 2.68
C LYS A 80 -12.53 3.48 3.05
N ALA A 81 -11.73 2.82 2.21
CA ALA A 81 -10.29 2.69 2.41
C ALA A 81 -9.58 4.05 2.37
N GLU A 82 -9.98 4.96 1.47
CA GLU A 82 -9.43 6.31 1.39
C GLU A 82 -9.66 7.11 2.68
N LYS A 83 -10.87 7.04 3.24
CA LYS A 83 -11.18 7.68 4.54
C LYS A 83 -10.31 7.12 5.65
N LYS A 84 -10.10 5.80 5.70
CA LYS A 84 -9.27 5.13 6.71
C LYS A 84 -7.80 5.51 6.57
N VAL A 85 -7.27 5.54 5.34
CA VAL A 85 -5.89 5.98 5.07
C VAL A 85 -5.70 7.44 5.51
N LYS A 86 -6.63 8.34 5.17
CA LYS A 86 -6.57 9.75 5.63
C LYS A 86 -6.62 9.86 7.15
N GLN A 87 -7.45 9.05 7.80
CA GLN A 87 -7.51 9.00 9.26
C GLN A 87 -6.16 8.59 9.86
N VAL A 88 -5.55 7.51 9.35
CA VAL A 88 -4.25 7.03 9.83
C VAL A 88 -3.15 8.06 9.56
N GLN A 89 -3.16 8.71 8.40
CA GLN A 89 -2.24 9.82 8.10
C GLN A 89 -2.35 10.96 9.12
N GLY A 90 -3.56 11.29 9.57
CA GLY A 90 -3.78 12.26 10.65
C GLY A 90 -3.18 11.78 11.97
N ILE A 91 -3.47 10.52 12.35
CA ILE A 91 -2.92 9.92 13.59
C ILE A 91 -1.40 9.95 13.57
N LEU A 92 -0.75 9.58 12.46
CA LEU A 92 0.70 9.61 12.33
C LEU A 92 1.26 11.02 12.51
N ALA A 93 0.65 12.01 11.87
CA ALA A 93 1.06 13.40 12.01
C ALA A 93 0.92 13.90 13.46
N ASP A 94 -0.16 13.54 14.15
CA ASP A 94 -0.43 13.94 15.54
C ASP A 94 0.61 13.38 16.53
N ILE A 95 1.19 12.21 16.23
CA ILE A 95 2.25 11.58 17.05
C ILE A 95 3.67 11.90 16.53
N GLY A 96 3.80 12.81 15.56
CA GLY A 96 5.09 13.25 15.04
C GLY A 96 5.74 12.31 14.02
N LEU A 97 4.98 11.39 13.44
CA LEU A 97 5.40 10.49 12.36
C LEU A 97 5.00 11.03 10.98
N GLU A 98 5.76 10.64 9.97
CA GLU A 98 5.52 11.06 8.60
C GLU A 98 4.29 10.35 8.02
N LYS A 99 3.26 11.12 7.70
CA LYS A 99 2.02 10.60 7.10
C LYS A 99 2.26 9.86 5.78
N GLU A 100 3.34 10.19 5.07
CA GLU A 100 3.75 9.57 3.81
C GLU A 100 4.15 8.10 3.97
N ARG A 101 4.29 7.60 5.21
CA ARG A 101 4.43 6.16 5.50
C ARG A 101 3.19 5.35 5.18
N VAL A 102 2.06 6.01 4.92
CA VAL A 102 0.79 5.37 4.53
C VAL A 102 0.27 6.00 3.25
N ALA A 103 0.00 5.18 2.23
CA ALA A 103 -0.55 5.64 0.97
C ALA A 103 -1.71 4.78 0.47
N LEU A 104 -2.52 5.36 -0.42
CA LEU A 104 -3.55 4.64 -1.17
C LEU A 104 -3.36 4.90 -2.65
N PHE A 105 -3.36 3.82 -3.43
CA PHE A 105 -3.27 3.84 -4.87
C PHE A 105 -4.51 3.21 -5.48
N GLN A 106 -5.13 3.94 -6.41
CA GLN A 106 -6.24 3.43 -7.21
C GLN A 106 -5.68 2.86 -8.50
N VAL A 107 -5.84 1.55 -8.68
CA VAL A 107 -5.31 0.80 -9.82
C VAL A 107 -6.48 0.17 -10.56
N GLY A 108 -6.55 0.43 -11.87
CA GLY A 108 -7.57 -0.19 -12.74
C GLY A 108 -7.33 -1.69 -12.91
N ALA A 109 -8.40 -2.45 -13.15
CA ALA A 109 -8.27 -3.87 -13.46
C ALA A 109 -7.37 -4.07 -14.71
N GLY A 110 -6.38 -4.96 -14.61
CA GLY A 110 -5.43 -5.23 -15.70
C GLY A 110 -4.36 -4.15 -15.93
N LYS A 111 -4.31 -3.10 -15.10
CA LYS A 111 -3.25 -2.08 -15.14
C LYS A 111 -2.04 -2.47 -14.29
N ALA A 112 -1.43 -3.61 -14.63
CA ALA A 112 -0.24 -4.10 -13.95
C ALA A 112 0.93 -3.08 -13.92
N PRO A 113 1.24 -2.33 -14.99
CA PRO A 113 2.28 -1.30 -14.93
C PRO A 113 2.05 -0.25 -13.85
N ASP A 114 0.80 0.19 -13.67
CA ASP A 114 0.43 1.22 -12.68
C ASP A 114 0.61 0.68 -11.25
N PHE A 115 0.32 -0.60 -11.03
CA PHE A 115 0.57 -1.25 -9.73
C PHE A 115 2.06 -1.31 -9.40
N ILE A 116 2.90 -1.65 -10.38
CA ILE A 116 4.35 -1.72 -10.20
C ILE A 116 4.93 -0.32 -9.99
N ALA A 117 4.42 0.69 -10.71
CA ALA A 117 4.78 2.08 -10.50
C ALA A 117 4.44 2.51 -9.06
N ALA A 118 3.22 2.26 -8.59
CA ALA A 118 2.81 2.56 -7.22
C ALA A 118 3.72 1.91 -6.16
N ALA A 119 4.10 0.64 -6.36
CA ALA A 119 5.03 -0.03 -5.46
C ALA A 119 6.42 0.64 -5.47
N ARG A 120 6.95 0.99 -6.65
CA ARG A 120 8.25 1.68 -6.77
C ARG A 120 8.23 3.08 -6.18
N ASP A 121 7.14 3.82 -6.39
CA ASP A 121 6.94 5.16 -5.84
C ASP A 121 6.93 5.09 -4.32
N MET A 122 6.23 4.11 -3.76
CA MET A 122 6.23 3.88 -2.32
C MET A 122 7.64 3.53 -1.80
N VAL A 123 8.36 2.63 -2.48
CA VAL A 123 9.75 2.28 -2.10
C VAL A 123 10.66 3.50 -2.12
N ALA A 124 10.61 4.31 -3.17
CA ALA A 124 11.41 5.52 -3.29
C ALA A 124 11.08 6.49 -2.15
N LYS A 125 9.79 6.71 -1.89
CA LYS A 125 9.32 7.62 -0.84
C LYS A 125 9.81 7.20 0.54
N ILE A 126 9.69 5.93 0.90
CA ILE A 126 10.13 5.44 2.21
C ILE A 126 11.65 5.41 2.32
N ARG A 127 12.37 5.16 1.22
CA ARG A 127 13.83 5.25 1.21
C ARG A 127 14.32 6.67 1.51
N GLU A 128 13.62 7.71 1.05
CA GLU A 128 13.92 9.11 1.38
C GLU A 128 13.65 9.44 2.85
N LEU A 129 12.57 8.90 3.43
CA LEU A 129 12.22 9.10 4.84
C LEU A 129 13.14 8.33 5.80
N GLY A 130 13.68 7.20 5.35
CA GLY A 130 14.49 6.32 6.18
C GLY A 130 13.65 5.35 7.05
N PRO A 131 14.31 4.64 7.97
CA PRO A 131 13.68 3.60 8.79
C PRO A 131 12.51 4.15 9.61
N ASN A 132 11.52 3.30 9.86
CA ASN A 132 10.40 3.69 10.73
C ASN A 132 10.88 3.85 12.17
N PRO A 133 10.71 5.05 12.77
CA PRO A 133 11.15 5.34 14.14
C PRO A 133 10.32 4.62 15.21
N ALA A 134 9.19 3.99 14.86
CA ALA A 134 8.42 3.13 15.76
C ALA A 134 8.97 1.69 15.88
N LYS A 135 10.13 1.38 15.27
CA LYS A 135 10.78 0.06 15.37
C LYS A 135 11.48 -0.22 16.70
N ASP A 136 11.63 0.78 17.56
CA ASP A 136 12.35 0.68 18.85
C ASP A 136 11.41 0.46 20.04
#